data_AF-A0ABD5WRS2-F1
#
_entry.id   AF-A0ABD5WRS2-F1
#
_cell.length_a   1.000
_cell.length_b   1.000
_cell.length_c   1.000
_cell.angle_alpha   90.00
_cell.angle_beta   90.00
_cell.angle_gamma   90.00
#
_symmetry.space_group_name_H-M   'P 1'
#
loop_
_entity.id
_entity.type
_entity.pdbx_description
1 polymer ?
#
loop_
_entity_poly.entity_id
_entity_poly.type
_entity_poly.pdbx_seq_one_letter_code
_entity_poly.pdbx_strand_id
1 'polypeptide(L)'
;MNDDIWTSDDGTTRDGTTERGTTDDRTEDADRTTGEDRTPDEKRYRVLAVPERGRLRLLDRETYEPVVTAAEGHDTSVEDLRPGYLVDADLDWSSADPTVRSVSVARPTLYAFADGIEPVFEAARETWADARAAGDGMNSRVTRNTDNEVNGVLYVFADDGVGGTFEAFRDGTRPVEPLVDRVNDQQGSAPREVFVLRPANEQFVVVTIALRKGGQFADTLRETYDCPRPPESVE
;
A
#
# COMPACT_ATOMS: atom_id res chain seq x y z
N MET A 1 -37.76 39.03 37.51
CA MET A 1 -36.89 39.29 36.35
C MET A 1 -37.15 38.14 35.38
N ASN A 2 -38.36 38.09 34.84
CA ASN A 2 -38.81 38.74 33.59
C ASN A 2 -38.28 37.99 32.38
N ASP A 3 -39.07 36.99 32.00
CA ASP A 3 -39.44 36.65 30.65
C ASP A 3 -39.79 37.90 29.81
N ASP A 4 -39.22 37.98 28.61
CA ASP A 4 -39.70 38.81 27.48
C ASP A 4 -39.59 37.91 26.23
N ILE A 5 -40.72 37.38 25.75
CA ILE A 5 -41.51 37.94 24.64
C ILE A 5 -40.78 37.78 23.30
N TRP A 6 -41.28 36.82 22.48
CA TRP A 6 -41.73 37.09 21.11
C TRP A 6 -42.87 36.10 20.78
N THR A 7 -44.07 36.65 20.67
CA THR A 7 -45.34 35.97 20.37
C THR A 7 -45.82 36.40 18.98
N SER A 8 -46.17 35.39 18.17
CA SER A 8 -47.20 35.27 17.12
C SER A 8 -47.36 36.29 15.98
N ASP A 9 -47.54 35.77 14.76
CA ASP A 9 -48.80 35.81 13.96
C ASP A 9 -48.60 34.89 12.72
N ASP A 10 -49.35 33.80 12.52
CA ASP A 10 -50.70 33.61 11.96
C ASP A 10 -50.78 33.60 10.42
N GLY A 11 -51.49 32.59 9.87
CA GLY A 11 -52.29 32.78 8.65
C GLY A 11 -51.95 32.02 7.35
N THR A 12 -52.50 30.80 7.22
CA THR A 12 -53.49 30.43 6.17
C THR A 12 -53.09 30.25 4.68
N THR A 13 -53.13 28.96 4.27
CA THR A 13 -53.76 28.34 3.06
C THR A 13 -53.11 28.49 1.66
N ARG A 14 -52.78 27.35 1.02
CA ARG A 14 -53.57 26.79 -0.12
C ARG A 14 -52.98 25.51 -0.72
N ASP A 15 -53.95 24.72 -1.18
CA ASP A 15 -53.95 23.50 -2.00
C ASP A 15 -53.11 23.61 -3.28
N GLY A 16 -52.58 22.48 -3.74
CA GLY A 16 -51.74 22.39 -4.94
C GLY A 16 -51.45 20.94 -5.33
N THR A 17 -52.48 20.24 -5.80
CA THR A 17 -52.38 18.98 -6.55
C THR A 17 -51.40 19.12 -7.73
N THR A 18 -50.46 18.19 -7.88
CA THR A 18 -49.81 17.90 -9.17
C THR A 18 -49.50 16.40 -9.27
N GLU A 19 -50.12 15.78 -10.26
CA GLU A 19 -49.89 14.41 -10.70
C GLU A 19 -48.64 14.29 -11.60
N ARG A 20 -48.16 13.04 -11.71
CA ARG A 20 -47.35 12.42 -12.77
C ARG A 20 -45.86 12.75 -12.88
N GLY A 21 -45.07 11.69 -12.80
CA GLY A 21 -43.73 11.60 -13.37
C GLY A 21 -43.12 10.22 -13.15
N THR A 22 -43.32 9.31 -14.10
CA THR A 22 -42.63 8.03 -14.24
C THR A 22 -41.10 8.20 -14.27
N THR A 23 -40.36 7.45 -13.45
CA THR A 23 -38.96 7.06 -13.70
C THR A 23 -38.71 5.81 -12.85
N ASP A 24 -38.79 4.61 -13.43
CA ASP A 24 -37.62 3.84 -13.89
C ASP A 24 -36.54 3.80 -12.81
N ASP A 25 -36.77 3.00 -11.76
CA ASP A 25 -35.71 2.64 -10.82
C ASP A 25 -34.99 1.42 -11.39
N ARG A 26 -33.84 1.74 -11.97
CA ARG A 26 -32.87 0.83 -12.56
C ARG A 26 -32.13 0.12 -11.45
N THR A 27 -32.13 -1.20 -11.54
CA THR A 27 -30.91 -2.00 -11.35
C THR A 27 -30.13 -1.69 -10.07
N GLU A 28 -30.69 -2.06 -8.92
CA GLU A 28 -29.87 -2.50 -7.79
C GLU A 28 -29.22 -3.85 -8.17
N ASP A 29 -27.90 -3.83 -8.33
CA ASP A 29 -26.94 -4.93 -8.10
C ASP A 29 -25.78 -4.84 -9.10
N ALA A 30 -24.99 -3.79 -8.97
CA ALA A 30 -23.63 -3.75 -9.49
C ALA A 30 -22.73 -3.11 -8.44
N ASP A 31 -22.30 -3.90 -7.46
CA ASP A 31 -20.87 -4.00 -7.11
C ASP A 31 -20.65 -5.14 -6.08
N ARG A 32 -20.72 -6.40 -6.54
CA ARG A 32 -19.98 -7.49 -5.88
C ARG A 32 -18.71 -7.71 -6.68
N THR A 33 -17.73 -6.83 -6.50
CA THR A 33 -16.39 -7.05 -7.02
C THR A 33 -15.72 -8.18 -6.23
N THR A 34 -15.70 -9.36 -6.84
CA THR A 34 -14.59 -10.32 -6.84
C THR A 34 -14.00 -10.67 -5.45
N GLY A 35 -14.73 -11.50 -4.70
CA GLY A 35 -14.22 -12.16 -3.49
C GLY A 35 -14.27 -13.69 -3.51
N GLU A 36 -14.81 -14.29 -4.57
CA GLU A 36 -15.19 -15.71 -4.58
C GLU A 36 -14.65 -16.42 -5.82
N ASP A 37 -13.33 -16.62 -5.86
CA ASP A 37 -12.74 -17.76 -6.59
C ASP A 37 -11.45 -18.23 -5.91
N ARG A 38 -11.40 -18.11 -4.57
CA ARG A 38 -10.29 -18.65 -3.78
C ARG A 38 -10.66 -20.05 -3.33
N THR A 39 -9.77 -21.01 -3.58
CA THR A 39 -9.92 -22.34 -2.97
C THR A 39 -9.76 -22.22 -1.45
N PRO A 40 -10.33 -23.14 -0.65
CA PRO A 40 -10.28 -23.06 0.82
C PRO A 40 -8.86 -23.04 1.40
N ASP A 41 -7.88 -23.55 0.63
CA ASP A 41 -6.47 -23.63 1.03
C ASP A 41 -5.64 -22.44 0.50
N GLU A 42 -6.21 -21.58 -0.35
CA GLU A 42 -5.52 -20.39 -0.88
C GLU A 42 -5.49 -19.27 0.14
N LYS A 43 -4.27 -18.89 0.51
CA LYS A 43 -3.99 -17.77 1.40
C LYS A 43 -3.43 -16.58 0.63
N ARG A 44 -3.58 -15.40 1.23
CA ARG A 44 -3.08 -14.16 0.66
C ARG A 44 -1.70 -13.83 1.20
N TYR A 45 -0.76 -13.56 0.29
CA TYR A 45 0.62 -13.27 0.63
C TYR A 45 1.13 -11.99 -0.03
N ARG A 46 2.08 -11.32 0.62
CA ARG A 46 2.93 -10.31 -0.03
C ARG A 46 4.24 -10.96 -0.45
N VAL A 47 4.64 -10.77 -1.70
CA VAL A 47 5.99 -11.13 -2.16
C VAL A 47 6.99 -10.11 -1.59
N LEU A 48 7.94 -10.58 -0.78
CA LEU A 48 9.01 -9.78 -0.20
C LEU A 48 10.28 -9.84 -1.06
N ALA A 49 11.24 -8.96 -0.77
CA ALA A 49 12.52 -8.97 -1.46
C ALA A 49 13.38 -10.16 -0.99
N VAL A 50 13.76 -11.05 -1.92
CA VAL A 50 14.69 -12.16 -1.66
C VAL A 50 15.96 -11.96 -2.46
N PRO A 51 17.15 -12.12 -1.85
CA PRO A 51 18.41 -12.04 -2.58
C PRO A 51 18.71 -13.28 -3.43
N GLU A 52 18.06 -14.40 -3.16
CA GLU A 52 18.30 -15.71 -3.78
C GLU A 52 17.33 -16.00 -4.92
N ARG A 53 17.87 -16.38 -6.09
CA ARG A 53 17.06 -16.78 -7.26
C ARG A 53 16.30 -18.09 -6.98
N GLY A 54 15.08 -18.18 -7.49
CA GLY A 54 14.21 -19.36 -7.36
C GLY A 54 13.48 -19.48 -6.02
N ARG A 55 13.95 -18.79 -4.97
CA ARG A 55 13.25 -18.73 -3.68
C ARG A 55 12.35 -17.52 -3.60
N LEU A 56 11.12 -17.74 -3.15
CA LEU A 56 10.23 -16.67 -2.75
C LEU A 56 10.29 -16.49 -1.23
N ARG A 57 10.04 -15.26 -0.80
CA ARG A 57 9.70 -14.95 0.57
C ARG A 57 8.33 -14.31 0.53
N LEU A 58 7.39 -14.94 1.21
CA LEU A 58 5.99 -14.60 1.21
C LEU A 58 5.61 -14.19 2.61
N LEU A 59 5.11 -12.97 2.79
CA LEU A 59 4.53 -12.55 4.06
C LEU A 59 3.07 -12.97 4.10
N ASP A 60 2.69 -13.84 5.04
CA ASP A 60 1.29 -14.17 5.29
C ASP A 60 0.54 -12.90 5.73
N ARG A 61 -0.53 -12.54 5.02
CA ARG A 61 -1.28 -11.30 5.29
C ARG A 61 -2.17 -11.37 6.52
N GLU A 62 -2.38 -12.56 7.07
CA GLU A 62 -3.16 -12.78 8.30
C GLU A 62 -2.24 -12.84 9.52
N THR A 63 -1.13 -13.59 9.45
CA THR A 63 -0.23 -13.77 10.60
C THR A 63 0.94 -12.79 10.63
N TYR A 64 1.25 -12.12 9.51
CA TYR A 64 2.46 -11.32 9.32
C TYR A 64 3.76 -12.11 9.52
N GLU A 65 3.72 -13.42 9.32
CA GLU A 65 4.91 -14.28 9.39
C GLU A 65 5.50 -14.49 7.98
N PRO A 66 6.82 -14.31 7.81
CA PRO A 66 7.48 -14.58 6.54
C PRO A 66 7.66 -16.10 6.36
N VAL A 67 7.27 -16.58 5.19
CA VAL A 67 7.48 -17.95 4.70
C VAL A 67 8.52 -17.91 3.59
N VAL A 68 9.55 -18.76 3.66
CA VAL A 68 10.53 -18.91 2.59
C VAL A 68 10.23 -20.21 1.86
N THR A 69 10.06 -20.16 0.54
CA THR A 69 9.79 -21.35 -0.27
C THR A 69 11.06 -22.11 -0.60
N ALA A 70 10.91 -23.37 -1.02
CA ALA A 70 11.97 -24.09 -1.71
C ALA A 70 12.44 -23.30 -2.95
N ALA A 71 13.66 -23.59 -3.42
CA ALA A 71 14.23 -22.93 -4.61
C ALA A 71 13.71 -23.52 -5.94
N GLU A 72 13.20 -24.75 -5.90
CA GLU A 72 12.77 -25.54 -7.05
C GLU A 72 11.58 -26.43 -6.61
N GLY A 73 10.91 -27.06 -7.59
CA GLY A 73 9.79 -27.99 -7.32
C GLY A 73 8.43 -27.31 -7.17
N HIS A 74 8.30 -26.08 -7.70
CA HIS A 74 7.00 -25.42 -7.82
C HIS A 74 6.21 -25.98 -9.00
N ASP A 75 4.90 -26.13 -8.83
CA ASP A 75 4.00 -26.60 -9.89
C ASP A 75 3.62 -25.48 -10.87
N THR A 76 4.00 -24.23 -10.55
CA THR A 76 3.73 -23.03 -11.34
C THR A 76 4.97 -22.13 -11.44
N SER A 77 4.97 -21.23 -12.43
CA SER A 77 6.03 -20.23 -12.59
C SER A 77 5.96 -19.20 -11.48
N VAL A 78 7.07 -19.05 -10.75
CA VAL A 78 7.24 -18.04 -9.69
C VAL A 78 8.23 -16.95 -10.08
N GLU A 79 8.91 -17.11 -11.22
CA GLU A 79 10.00 -16.23 -11.65
C GLU A 79 9.50 -14.83 -12.03
N ASP A 80 8.23 -14.69 -12.39
CA ASP A 80 7.59 -13.43 -12.75
C ASP A 80 7.06 -12.64 -11.55
N LEU A 81 7.05 -13.25 -10.36
CA LEU A 81 6.66 -12.55 -9.14
C LEU A 81 7.70 -11.48 -8.79
N ARG A 82 7.21 -10.30 -8.42
CA ARG A 82 8.05 -9.15 -8.06
C ARG A 82 7.81 -8.76 -6.60
N PRO A 83 8.83 -8.25 -5.91
CA PRO A 83 8.65 -7.67 -4.58
C PRO A 83 7.52 -6.65 -4.59
N GLY A 84 6.63 -6.76 -3.61
CA GLY A 84 5.44 -5.93 -3.49
C GLY A 84 4.17 -6.59 -4.03
N TYR A 85 4.24 -7.61 -4.90
CA TYR A 85 3.03 -8.23 -5.44
C TYR A 85 2.19 -8.83 -4.32
N LEU A 86 0.89 -8.52 -4.33
CA LEU A 86 -0.10 -9.21 -3.50
C LEU A 86 -0.60 -10.40 -4.32
N VAL A 87 -0.42 -11.60 -3.80
CA VAL A 87 -0.78 -12.84 -4.47
C VAL A 87 -1.72 -13.66 -3.61
N ASP A 88 -2.63 -14.39 -4.25
CA ASP A 88 -3.35 -15.49 -3.62
C ASP A 88 -2.61 -16.77 -4.06
N ALA A 89 -2.12 -17.55 -3.09
CA ALA A 89 -1.27 -18.72 -3.35
C ALA A 89 -1.67 -19.92 -2.49
N ASP A 90 -1.54 -21.10 -3.09
CA ASP A 90 -1.60 -22.38 -2.40
C ASP A 90 -0.18 -22.93 -2.25
N LEU A 91 0.21 -23.26 -1.01
CA LEU A 91 1.52 -23.78 -0.67
C LEU A 91 1.41 -25.26 -0.27
N ASP A 92 2.30 -26.10 -0.79
CA ASP A 92 2.49 -27.47 -0.33
C ASP A 92 3.58 -27.52 0.75
N TRP A 93 3.22 -28.01 1.93
CA TRP A 93 4.09 -28.15 3.10
C TRP A 93 4.60 -29.59 3.28
N SER A 94 4.51 -30.43 2.24
CA SER A 94 4.97 -31.82 2.26
C SER A 94 6.49 -31.96 2.40
N SER A 95 7.25 -30.88 2.18
CA SER A 95 8.70 -30.83 2.34
C SER A 95 9.13 -29.80 3.38
N ALA A 96 10.44 -29.73 3.69
CA ALA A 96 10.96 -28.87 4.74
C ALA A 96 10.74 -27.37 4.47
N ASP A 97 10.92 -26.96 3.21
CA ASP A 97 10.56 -25.62 2.72
C ASP A 97 9.36 -25.77 1.79
N PRO A 98 8.26 -25.01 1.96
CA PRO A 98 7.07 -25.21 1.14
C PRO A 98 7.30 -24.89 -0.35
N THR A 99 6.58 -25.57 -1.23
CA THR A 99 6.54 -25.28 -2.68
C THR A 99 5.21 -24.61 -3.07
N VAL A 100 5.22 -23.80 -4.13
CA VAL A 100 4.00 -23.16 -4.64
C VAL A 100 3.27 -24.12 -5.57
N ARG A 101 2.01 -24.45 -5.23
CA ARG A 101 1.10 -25.27 -6.06
C ARG A 101 0.37 -24.41 -7.09
N SER A 102 -0.23 -23.32 -6.62
CA SER A 102 -0.88 -22.31 -7.46
C SER A 102 -0.52 -20.91 -6.96
N VAL A 103 -0.51 -19.95 -7.87
CA VAL A 103 -0.37 -18.54 -7.53
C VAL A 103 -1.11 -17.69 -8.55
N SER A 104 -1.82 -16.67 -8.05
CA SER A 104 -2.46 -15.64 -8.87
C SER A 104 -2.14 -14.26 -8.31
N VAL A 105 -1.90 -13.29 -9.19
CA VAL A 105 -1.59 -11.92 -8.77
C VAL A 105 -2.88 -11.14 -8.53
N ALA A 106 -3.25 -10.98 -7.25
CA ALA A 106 -4.39 -10.18 -6.84
C ALA A 106 -4.12 -8.67 -7.02
N ARG A 107 -2.88 -8.22 -6.79
CA ARG A 107 -2.49 -6.83 -7.02
C ARG A 107 -1.01 -6.67 -7.33
N PRO A 108 -0.64 -6.10 -8.49
CA PRO A 108 0.75 -5.91 -8.88
C PRO A 108 1.34 -4.61 -8.28
N THR A 109 1.35 -4.49 -6.95
CA THR A 109 2.05 -3.38 -6.26
C THR A 109 3.54 -3.64 -6.31
N LEU A 110 4.39 -2.64 -6.55
CA LEU A 110 5.84 -2.85 -6.60
C LEU A 110 6.53 -2.28 -5.36
N TYR A 111 7.43 -3.04 -4.76
CA TYR A 111 8.32 -2.57 -3.70
C TYR A 111 9.72 -2.36 -4.26
N ALA A 112 10.33 -1.23 -3.93
CA ALA A 112 11.71 -0.90 -4.25
C ALA A 112 12.45 -0.53 -2.95
N PHE A 113 13.66 -1.05 -2.82
CA PHE A 113 14.53 -0.82 -1.67
C PHE A 113 15.81 -0.16 -2.17
N ALA A 114 16.07 1.08 -1.77
CA ALA A 114 17.29 1.80 -2.11
C ALA A 114 18.06 2.17 -0.83
N ASP A 115 19.33 1.80 -0.82
CA ASP A 115 20.23 2.03 0.31
C ASP A 115 21.26 3.11 -0.05
N GLY A 116 21.73 3.85 0.95
CA GLY A 116 22.70 4.93 0.79
C GLY A 116 22.20 6.05 -0.10
N ILE A 117 20.90 6.38 -0.05
CA ILE A 117 20.31 7.32 -1.01
C ILE A 117 20.83 8.75 -0.83
N GLU A 118 21.19 9.38 -1.93
CA GLU A 118 21.55 10.79 -2.03
C GLU A 118 21.07 11.34 -3.39
N PRO A 119 20.35 12.49 -3.45
CA PRO A 119 19.88 13.30 -2.33
C PRO A 119 18.62 12.72 -1.66
N VAL A 120 18.46 13.00 -0.37
CA VAL A 120 17.17 12.83 0.32
C VAL A 120 16.26 14.00 -0.06
N PHE A 121 14.99 13.74 -0.34
CA PHE A 121 14.02 14.82 -0.58
C PHE A 121 13.91 15.72 0.63
N GLU A 122 13.84 17.03 0.39
CA GLU A 122 13.56 18.05 1.40
C GLU A 122 12.38 17.67 2.25
N ALA A 123 11.35 17.17 1.58
CA ALA A 123 10.18 16.63 2.19
C ALA A 123 10.56 15.67 3.37
N ALA A 124 11.27 14.58 3.12
CA ALA A 124 11.57 13.61 4.16
C ALA A 124 12.36 14.21 5.33
N ARG A 125 13.29 15.13 5.04
CA ARG A 125 14.09 15.84 6.06
C ARG A 125 13.21 16.68 6.98
N GLU A 126 12.28 17.45 6.43
CA GLU A 126 11.34 18.25 7.22
C GLU A 126 10.48 17.37 8.13
N THR A 127 9.90 16.29 7.57
CA THR A 127 9.05 15.39 8.35
C THR A 127 9.82 14.72 9.49
N TRP A 128 11.09 14.43 9.28
CA TRP A 128 11.97 13.91 10.33
C TRP A 128 12.35 14.97 11.36
N ALA A 129 12.64 16.19 10.93
CA ALA A 129 12.90 17.31 11.84
C ALA A 129 11.70 17.56 12.77
N ASP A 130 10.48 17.52 12.22
CA ASP A 130 9.24 17.63 12.98
C ASP A 130 9.09 16.47 13.99
N ALA A 131 9.35 15.23 13.56
CA ALA A 131 9.31 14.06 14.44
C ALA A 131 10.26 14.23 15.63
N ARG A 132 11.51 14.64 15.37
CA ARG A 132 12.51 14.87 16.42
C ARG A 132 12.14 16.01 17.35
N ALA A 133 11.56 17.09 16.82
CA ALA A 133 11.10 18.21 17.64
C ALA A 133 9.95 17.79 18.59
N ALA A 134 9.09 16.87 18.15
CA ALA A 134 8.01 16.30 18.96
C ALA A 134 8.48 15.18 19.92
N GLY A 135 9.68 14.62 19.70
CA GLY A 135 10.18 13.46 20.43
C GLY A 135 9.60 12.12 19.92
N ASP A 136 9.01 12.12 18.72
CA ASP A 136 8.41 10.95 18.11
C ASP A 136 9.42 10.14 17.29
N GLY A 137 9.32 8.81 17.37
CA GLY A 137 10.15 7.88 16.58
C GLY A 137 9.66 7.70 15.13
N MET A 138 8.54 8.31 14.76
CA MET A 138 7.93 8.20 13.44
C MET A 138 7.09 9.44 13.16
N ASN A 139 7.07 9.88 11.91
CA ASN A 139 6.11 10.89 11.45
C ASN A 139 5.71 10.62 10.00
N SER A 140 4.63 11.26 9.53
CA SER A 140 4.10 11.05 8.19
C SER A 140 3.50 12.31 7.59
N ARG A 141 3.50 12.41 6.27
CA ARG A 141 2.72 13.42 5.55
C ARG A 141 2.37 12.98 4.14
N VAL A 142 1.41 13.67 3.53
CA VAL A 142 1.10 13.51 2.10
C VAL A 142 2.11 14.27 1.25
N THR A 143 2.38 13.76 0.05
CA THR A 143 3.14 14.45 -0.99
C THR A 143 2.19 14.97 -2.06
N ARG A 144 2.55 16.08 -2.70
CA ARG A 144 1.73 16.73 -3.74
C ARG A 144 2.55 17.01 -4.99
N ASN A 145 1.89 17.03 -6.14
CA ASN A 145 2.50 17.44 -7.41
C ASN A 145 2.47 18.98 -7.57
N THR A 146 2.98 19.48 -8.70
CA THR A 146 3.00 20.91 -9.04
C THR A 146 1.61 21.55 -9.07
N ASP A 147 0.57 20.76 -9.39
CA ASP A 147 -0.83 21.17 -9.40
C ASP A 147 -1.51 21.06 -8.02
N ASN A 148 -0.73 20.82 -6.97
CA ASN A 148 -1.18 20.66 -5.58
C ASN A 148 -2.11 19.44 -5.35
N GLU A 149 -2.14 18.48 -6.29
CA GLU A 149 -2.86 17.22 -6.13
C GLU A 149 -2.03 16.22 -5.32
N VAL A 150 -2.69 15.41 -4.48
CA VAL A 150 -2.00 14.38 -3.71
C VAL A 150 -1.50 13.28 -4.65
N ASN A 151 -0.19 13.01 -4.62
CA ASN A 151 0.44 12.01 -5.47
C ASN A 151 1.07 10.85 -4.70
N GLY A 152 1.21 10.99 -3.37
CA GLY A 152 1.82 9.97 -2.52
C GLY A 152 1.68 10.27 -1.03
N VAL A 153 2.19 9.34 -0.24
CA VAL A 153 2.31 9.46 1.22
C VAL A 153 3.72 9.09 1.62
N LEU A 154 4.30 9.88 2.51
CA LEU A 154 5.65 9.72 3.02
C LEU A 154 5.61 9.45 4.53
N TYR A 155 6.35 8.44 4.96
CA TYR A 155 6.60 8.09 6.34
C TYR A 155 8.11 8.15 6.61
N VAL A 156 8.48 8.63 7.78
CA VAL A 156 9.86 8.55 8.29
C VAL A 156 9.85 7.76 9.59
N PHE A 157 10.85 6.91 9.76
CA PHE A 157 11.04 6.09 10.94
C PHE A 157 12.45 6.31 11.47
N ALA A 158 12.59 6.49 12.79
CA ALA A 158 13.88 6.49 13.45
C ALA A 158 14.63 5.20 13.11
N ASP A 159 15.91 5.34 12.78
CA ASP A 159 16.80 4.20 12.54
C ASP A 159 18.08 4.42 13.35
N ASP A 160 18.34 3.51 14.28
CA ASP A 160 19.53 3.54 15.15
C ASP A 160 20.71 2.77 14.55
N GLY A 161 20.52 2.16 13.37
CA GLY A 161 21.52 1.38 12.66
C GLY A 161 21.82 0.02 13.28
N VAL A 162 21.21 -0.33 14.43
CA VAL A 162 21.43 -1.61 15.12
C VAL A 162 20.20 -2.49 14.90
N GLY A 163 20.32 -3.45 13.99
CA GLY A 163 19.16 -4.26 13.56
C GLY A 163 18.29 -3.59 12.48
N GLY A 164 18.67 -2.39 12.06
CA GLY A 164 18.32 -1.72 10.80
C GLY A 164 16.84 -1.74 10.44
N THR A 165 16.13 -0.64 10.68
CA THR A 165 14.72 -0.50 10.27
C THR A 165 14.53 -0.78 8.77
N PHE A 166 15.53 -0.45 7.95
CA PHE A 166 15.54 -0.73 6.52
C PHE A 166 15.52 -2.23 6.22
N GLU A 167 16.43 -3.00 6.83
CA GLU A 167 16.50 -4.46 6.71
C GLU A 167 15.21 -5.11 7.20
N ALA A 168 14.67 -4.63 8.32
CA ALA A 168 13.43 -5.16 8.88
C ALA A 168 12.22 -5.00 7.94
N PHE A 169 12.14 -3.88 7.20
CA PHE A 169 11.12 -3.72 6.17
C PHE A 169 11.40 -4.57 4.93
N ARG A 170 12.67 -4.76 4.59
CA ARG A 170 13.09 -5.55 3.42
C ARG A 170 12.82 -7.03 3.59
N ASP A 171 13.09 -7.56 4.78
CA ASP A 171 12.96 -8.98 5.10
C ASP A 171 11.56 -9.37 5.59
N GLY A 172 10.73 -8.39 5.95
CA GLY A 172 9.35 -8.57 6.43
C GLY A 172 9.20 -8.78 7.92
N THR A 173 10.30 -8.76 8.71
CA THR A 173 10.22 -8.82 10.18
C THR A 173 9.49 -7.60 10.75
N ARG A 174 9.55 -6.47 10.06
CA ARG A 174 8.63 -5.33 10.24
C ARG A 174 7.78 -5.17 8.97
N PRO A 175 6.46 -5.41 9.02
CA PRO A 175 5.61 -5.30 7.84
C PRO A 175 5.39 -3.83 7.42
N VAL A 176 5.48 -3.57 6.11
CA VAL A 176 5.13 -2.29 5.46
C VAL A 176 3.62 -2.18 5.22
N GLU A 177 2.95 -3.33 5.22
CA GLU A 177 1.58 -3.55 4.81
C GLU A 177 0.56 -2.72 5.58
N PRO A 178 0.66 -2.52 6.91
CA PRO A 178 -0.25 -1.62 7.61
C PRO A 178 -0.25 -0.18 7.05
N LEU A 179 0.88 0.29 6.49
CA LEU A 179 0.95 1.59 5.83
C LEU A 179 0.24 1.57 4.47
N VAL A 180 0.44 0.49 3.71
CA VAL A 180 -0.18 0.31 2.39
C VAL A 180 -1.68 0.11 2.51
N ASP A 181 -2.15 -0.66 3.49
CA ASP A 181 -3.56 -0.89 3.77
C ASP A 181 -4.24 0.43 4.15
N ARG A 182 -3.63 1.22 5.04
CA ARG A 182 -4.14 2.56 5.38
C ARG A 182 -4.33 3.45 4.14
N VAL A 183 -3.36 3.43 3.22
CA VAL A 183 -3.49 4.19 1.96
C VAL A 183 -4.60 3.59 1.09
N ASN A 184 -4.75 2.27 1.04
CA ASN A 184 -5.80 1.61 0.27
C ASN A 184 -7.20 1.92 0.80
N ASP A 185 -7.38 1.96 2.12
CA ASP A 185 -8.65 2.28 2.75
C ASP A 185 -9.08 3.73 2.43
N GLN A 186 -8.12 4.64 2.27
CA GLN A 186 -8.37 6.05 1.99
C GLN A 186 -8.46 6.39 0.49
N GLN A 187 -7.73 5.68 -0.37
CA GLN A 187 -7.51 6.03 -1.77
C GLN A 187 -7.88 4.90 -2.75
N GLY A 188 -8.55 3.85 -2.26
CA GLY A 188 -8.94 2.67 -3.04
C GLY A 188 -7.81 1.63 -3.21
N SER A 189 -8.14 0.50 -3.81
CA SER A 189 -7.26 -0.67 -3.93
C SER A 189 -6.36 -0.69 -5.18
N ALA A 190 -6.16 0.45 -5.85
CA ALA A 190 -5.34 0.52 -7.07
C ALA A 190 -3.89 0.03 -6.83
N PRO A 191 -3.21 -0.55 -7.84
CA PRO A 191 -1.79 -0.89 -7.75
C PRO A 191 -0.92 0.32 -7.45
N ARG A 192 0.05 0.15 -6.55
CA ARG A 192 0.92 1.23 -6.04
C ARG A 192 2.39 0.91 -6.26
N GLU A 193 3.23 1.90 -6.04
CA GLU A 193 4.67 1.70 -5.91
C GLU A 193 5.13 2.20 -4.56
N VAL A 194 5.83 1.35 -3.81
CA VAL A 194 6.34 1.63 -2.47
C VAL A 194 7.85 1.62 -2.52
N PHE A 195 8.44 2.65 -1.94
CA PHE A 195 9.88 2.82 -1.89
C PHE A 195 10.30 2.92 -0.43
N VAL A 196 11.17 2.00 -0.02
CA VAL A 196 11.84 2.03 1.27
C VAL A 196 13.26 2.50 1.01
N LEU A 197 13.62 3.64 1.58
CA LEU A 197 14.85 4.37 1.25
C LEU A 197 15.63 4.63 2.53
N ARG A 198 16.89 4.19 2.58
CA ARG A 198 17.82 4.53 3.66
C ARG A 198 18.81 5.59 3.16
N PRO A 199 18.80 6.81 3.72
CA PRO A 199 19.83 7.80 3.46
C PRO A 199 21.22 7.34 3.92
N ALA A 200 22.27 7.74 3.20
CA ALA A 200 23.65 7.39 3.56
C ALA A 200 24.12 8.01 4.89
N ASN A 201 23.65 9.22 5.21
CA ASN A 201 24.20 10.04 6.28
C ASN A 201 23.15 10.46 7.34
N GLU A 202 21.99 9.81 7.38
CA GLU A 202 20.89 10.16 8.28
C GLU A 202 20.44 8.96 9.13
N GLN A 203 19.90 9.23 10.32
CA GLN A 203 19.41 8.23 11.27
C GLN A 203 17.90 7.99 11.15
N PHE A 204 17.41 7.86 9.93
CA PHE A 204 16.01 7.53 9.66
C PHE A 204 15.84 6.80 8.33
N VAL A 205 14.78 6.01 8.22
CA VAL A 205 14.35 5.35 6.98
C VAL A 205 13.10 6.02 6.47
N VAL A 206 13.04 6.23 5.16
CA VAL A 206 11.86 6.79 4.47
C VAL A 206 11.07 5.65 3.86
N VAL A 207 9.77 5.61 4.09
CA VAL A 207 8.84 4.79 3.33
C VAL A 207 7.90 5.72 2.58
N THR A 208 7.98 5.76 1.26
CA THR A 208 7.08 6.56 0.42
C THR A 208 6.22 5.66 -0.46
N ILE A 209 4.93 5.95 -0.54
CA ILE A 209 3.92 5.21 -1.29
C ILE A 209 3.39 6.12 -2.38
N ALA A 210 3.72 5.84 -3.64
CA ALA A 210 3.15 6.51 -4.78
C ALA A 210 1.72 6.02 -5.02
N LEU A 211 0.76 6.95 -5.14
CA LEU A 211 -0.65 6.58 -5.28
C LEU A 211 -0.98 5.93 -6.63
N ARG A 212 -0.24 6.30 -7.69
CA ARG A 212 -0.38 5.74 -9.04
C ARG A 212 0.89 4.99 -9.42
N LYS A 213 0.76 3.70 -9.68
CA LYS A 213 1.81 2.91 -10.34
C LYS A 213 2.03 3.40 -11.77
N GLY A 214 3.29 3.56 -12.17
CA GLY A 214 3.64 4.16 -13.46
C GLY A 214 3.30 5.66 -13.55
N GLY A 215 3.02 6.31 -12.42
CA GLY A 215 2.78 7.75 -12.38
C GLY A 215 4.09 8.54 -12.27
N GLN A 216 4.03 9.82 -12.64
CA GLN A 216 5.19 10.74 -12.62
C GLN A 216 5.98 10.71 -11.30
N PHE A 217 5.29 10.69 -10.16
CA PHE A 217 5.97 10.62 -8.86
C PHE A 217 6.80 9.34 -8.71
N ALA A 218 6.25 8.19 -9.11
CA ALA A 218 6.99 6.93 -9.08
C ALA A 218 8.13 6.90 -10.10
N ASP A 219 7.93 7.45 -11.31
CA ASP A 219 8.99 7.58 -12.32
C ASP A 219 10.17 8.39 -11.79
N THR A 220 9.90 9.57 -11.22
CA THR A 220 10.94 10.44 -10.65
C THR A 220 11.72 9.74 -9.55
N LEU A 221 11.04 8.99 -8.67
CA LEU A 221 11.71 8.21 -7.62
C LEU A 221 12.66 7.16 -8.21
N ARG A 222 12.21 6.45 -9.25
CA ARG A 222 13.02 5.41 -9.88
C ARG A 222 14.24 5.94 -10.59
N GLU A 223 14.07 7.06 -11.30
CA GLU A 223 15.18 7.76 -11.95
C GLU A 223 16.16 8.32 -10.93
N THR A 224 15.67 8.91 -9.83
CA THR A 224 16.53 9.57 -8.84
C THR A 224 17.38 8.57 -8.04
N TYR A 225 16.87 7.37 -7.78
CA TYR A 225 17.55 6.36 -6.96
C TYR A 225 18.01 5.14 -7.75
N ASP A 226 18.11 5.24 -9.07
CA ASP A 226 18.57 4.18 -9.97
C ASP A 226 17.90 2.81 -9.70
N CYS A 227 16.58 2.84 -9.42
CA CYS A 227 15.79 1.64 -9.15
C CYS A 227 14.76 1.42 -10.26
N PRO A 228 15.18 0.97 -11.46
CA PRO A 228 14.27 0.81 -12.60
C PRO A 228 13.13 -0.15 -12.30
N ARG A 229 11.98 0.04 -12.96
CA ARG A 229 10.88 -0.94 -12.86
C ARG A 229 11.38 -2.26 -13.42
N PRO A 230 11.15 -3.38 -12.69
CA PRO A 230 11.40 -4.68 -13.28
C PRO A 230 10.45 -4.88 -14.48
N PRO A 231 10.86 -5.64 -15.50
CA PRO A 231 9.93 -6.05 -16.54
C PRO A 231 8.79 -6.84 -15.90
N GLU A 232 7.57 -6.40 -16.17
CA GLU A 232 6.35 -7.09 -15.76
C GLU A 232 5.80 -7.79 -16.99
N SER A 233 5.64 -9.11 -16.90
CA SER A 233 4.88 -9.85 -17.89
C SER A 233 3.44 -9.36 -17.79
N VAL A 234 3.04 -8.53 -18.76
CA VAL A 234 1.64 -8.17 -18.98
C VAL A 234 0.98 -9.41 -19.56
N GLU A 235 0.31 -10.17 -18.70
CA GLU A 235 -0.71 -11.14 -19.12
C GLU A 235 -2.10 -10.59 -18.78
#